data_AF-A0A2N2PPB5-F1
#
_entry.id   AF-A0A2N2PPB5-F1
#
_cell.length_a   1.000
_cell.length_b   1.000
_cell.length_c   1.000
_cell.angle_alpha   90.00
_cell.angle_beta   90.00
_cell.angle_gamma   90.00
#
_symmetry.space_group_name_H-M   'P 1'
#
loop_
_entity.id
_entity.type
_entity.pdbx_description
1 polymer ?
#
loop_
_entity_poly.entity_id
_entity_poly.type
_entity_poly.pdbx_seq_one_letter_code
_entity_poly.pdbx_strand_id
1 'polypeptide(L)'
;MKDRDKRVEPIPDEFSSYEEAAEFWDAHDTTDYLEVSRPIEVVSEFRGRHYEIKIEAGIAKTLRSQAKRKGVTLSHLASELLRQQLGANQ
;
A
#
# COMPACT_ATOMS: atom_id res chain seq x y z
N MET A 1 6.96 16.40 24.85
CA MET A 1 7.87 17.58 24.87
C MET A 1 7.26 18.57 23.89
N LYS A 2 6.99 19.79 24.34
CA LYS A 2 6.23 20.81 23.62
C LYS A 2 7.20 21.51 22.67
N ASP A 3 7.33 21.01 21.44
CA ASP A 3 8.24 21.59 20.47
C ASP A 3 7.58 22.78 19.76
N ARG A 4 8.07 23.97 20.16
CA ARG A 4 8.34 25.16 19.35
C ARG A 4 7.31 25.47 18.26
N ASP A 5 6.41 26.41 18.59
CA ASP A 5 5.85 27.48 17.75
C ASP A 5 6.11 27.34 16.23
N LYS A 6 5.64 26.26 15.62
CA LYS A 6 5.53 26.14 14.17
C LYS A 6 4.30 26.95 13.82
N ARG A 7 4.51 28.05 13.08
CA ARG A 7 3.40 28.76 12.46
C ARG A 7 2.85 27.84 11.38
N VAL A 8 1.75 27.15 11.71
CA VAL A 8 0.97 26.37 10.75
C VAL A 8 0.27 27.36 9.83
N GLU A 9 0.55 27.29 8.53
CA GLU A 9 -0.13 28.15 7.55
C GLU A 9 -1.61 27.75 7.47
N PRO A 10 -2.56 28.70 7.52
CA PRO A 10 -3.97 28.36 7.48
C PRO A 10 -4.33 27.71 6.15
N ILE A 11 -5.24 26.73 6.18
CA ILE A 11 -5.81 26.16 4.96
C ILE A 11 -6.63 27.27 4.27
N PRO A 12 -6.45 27.51 2.96
CA PRO A 12 -7.30 28.41 2.20
C PRO A 12 -8.78 27.99 2.28
N ASP A 13 -9.70 28.97 2.29
CA ASP A 13 -11.15 28.69 2.26
C ASP A 13 -11.54 27.90 1.00
N GLU A 14 -10.90 28.21 -0.13
CA GLU A 14 -11.04 27.51 -1.40
C GLU A 14 -9.68 27.41 -2.11
N PHE A 15 -9.44 26.28 -2.78
CA PHE A 15 -8.35 26.15 -3.75
C PHE A 15 -8.88 26.47 -5.15
N SER A 16 -8.13 27.23 -5.93
CA SER A 16 -8.48 27.58 -7.32
C SER A 16 -8.42 26.38 -8.27
N SER A 17 -7.66 25.33 -7.91
CA SER A 17 -7.56 24.08 -8.66
C SER A 17 -7.12 22.90 -7.79
N TYR A 18 -7.28 21.68 -8.32
CA TYR A 18 -6.73 20.48 -7.67
C TYR A 18 -5.19 20.46 -7.66
N GLU A 19 -4.54 21.09 -8.64
CA GLU A 19 -3.08 21.16 -8.72
C GLU A 19 -2.53 22.05 -7.59
N GLU A 20 -3.15 23.20 -7.35
CA GLU A 20 -2.82 24.07 -6.21
C GLU A 20 -3.05 23.38 -4.87
N ALA A 21 -4.16 22.64 -4.72
CA ALA A 21 -4.42 21.86 -3.52
C ALA A 21 -3.33 20.79 -3.29
N ALA A 22 -2.88 20.12 -4.36
CA ALA A 22 -1.80 19.14 -4.28
C ALA A 22 -0.47 19.80 -3.89
N GLU A 23 -0.10 20.92 -4.52
CA GLU A 23 1.10 21.68 -4.17
C GLU A 23 1.10 22.14 -2.72
N PHE A 24 -0.07 22.57 -2.20
CA PHE A 24 -0.21 22.90 -0.78
C PHE A 24 0.05 21.66 0.10
N TRP A 25 -0.60 20.54 -0.15
CA TRP A 25 -0.45 19.34 0.69
C TRP A 25 0.90 18.63 0.56
N ASP A 26 1.62 18.81 -0.55
CA ASP A 26 2.99 18.31 -0.71
C ASP A 26 3.98 19.01 0.23
N ALA A 27 3.69 20.27 0.61
CA ALA A 27 4.52 21.07 1.50
C ALA A 27 4.06 21.06 2.98
N HIS A 28 2.85 20.58 3.25
CA HIS A 28 2.20 20.69 4.58
C HIS A 28 1.87 19.31 5.18
N ASP A 29 2.20 19.13 6.46
CA ASP A 29 1.85 17.90 7.19
C ASP A 29 0.39 17.95 7.62
N THR A 30 -0.45 17.06 7.10
CA THR A 30 -1.87 16.94 7.49
C THR A 30 -2.08 16.78 9.00
N THR A 31 -1.10 16.25 9.74
CA THR A 31 -1.19 16.09 11.20
C THR A 31 -1.14 17.42 11.96
N ASP A 32 -0.64 18.49 11.34
CA ASP A 32 -0.67 19.85 11.90
C ASP A 32 -2.08 20.47 11.85
N TYR A 33 -3.04 19.85 11.14
CA TYR A 33 -4.40 20.36 10.90
C TYR A 33 -5.51 19.52 11.54
N LEU A 34 -5.17 18.68 12.53
CA LEU A 34 -6.14 17.77 13.13
C LEU A 34 -7.33 18.47 13.81
N GLU A 35 -7.15 19.70 14.29
CA GLU A 35 -8.21 20.48 14.96
C GLU A 35 -9.38 20.84 14.03
N VAL A 36 -9.13 20.95 12.73
CA VAL A 36 -10.15 21.21 11.69
C VAL A 36 -10.57 19.94 10.94
N SER A 37 -9.99 18.79 11.31
CA SER A 37 -10.34 17.49 10.77
C SER A 37 -11.51 16.87 11.53
N ARG A 38 -12.17 15.88 10.91
CA ARG A 38 -13.15 15.04 11.59
C ARG A 38 -12.70 13.58 11.55
N PRO A 39 -12.85 12.81 12.65
CA PRO A 39 -12.58 11.39 12.61
C PRO A 39 -13.57 10.71 11.65
N ILE A 40 -13.06 9.83 10.81
CA ILE A 40 -13.86 8.95 9.96
C ILE A 40 -13.58 7.50 10.36
N GLU A 41 -14.61 6.66 10.35
CA GLU A 41 -14.43 5.22 10.53
C GLU A 41 -13.88 4.63 9.23
N VAL A 42 -12.65 4.12 9.27
CA VAL A 42 -12.03 3.42 8.14
C VAL A 42 -12.17 1.92 8.37
N VAL A 43 -13.11 1.30 7.65
CA VAL A 43 -13.24 -0.16 7.62
C VAL A 43 -12.23 -0.71 6.61
N SER A 44 -11.10 -1.19 7.11
CA SER A 44 -10.14 -1.97 6.31
C SER A 44 -10.31 -3.45 6.63
N GLU A 45 -10.74 -4.23 5.64
CA GLU A 45 -10.73 -5.69 5.74
C GLU A 45 -9.32 -6.21 5.46
N PHE A 46 -8.70 -6.86 6.44
CA PHE A 46 -7.48 -7.63 6.19
C PHE A 46 -7.84 -8.92 5.43
N ARG A 47 -7.86 -8.85 4.09
CA ARG A 47 -8.38 -9.91 3.19
C ARG A 47 -7.53 -11.19 3.09
N GLY A 48 -6.53 -11.37 3.96
CA GLY A 48 -5.82 -12.65 4.05
C GLY A 48 -4.42 -12.53 4.64
N ARG A 49 -3.99 -13.60 5.31
CA ARG A 49 -2.60 -13.73 5.77
C ARG A 49 -1.71 -14.03 4.56
N HIS A 50 -0.80 -13.11 4.28
CA HIS A 50 0.26 -13.32 3.30
C HIS A 50 1.52 -13.72 4.07
N TYR A 51 2.18 -14.78 3.61
CA TYR A 51 3.42 -15.25 4.20
C TYR A 51 4.55 -15.08 3.19
N GLU A 52 5.66 -14.51 3.64
CA GLU A 52 6.87 -14.44 2.85
C GLU A 52 7.69 -15.70 3.08
N ILE A 53 8.13 -16.32 1.99
CA ILE A 53 9.03 -17.47 2.01
C ILE A 53 10.28 -17.16 1.21
N LYS A 54 11.45 -17.55 1.75
CA LYS A 54 12.69 -17.49 0.99
C LYS A 54 12.70 -18.65 0.00
N ILE A 55 12.98 -18.34 -1.26
CA ILE A 55 13.14 -19.32 -2.34
C ILE A 55 14.45 -19.04 -3.08
N GLU A 56 14.97 -20.05 -3.75
CA GLU A 56 16.20 -19.91 -4.54
C GLU A 56 16.01 -18.91 -5.70
N ALA A 57 17.05 -18.13 -5.99
CA ALA A 57 17.00 -17.09 -7.02
C ALA A 57 16.67 -17.64 -8.42
N GLY A 58 17.13 -18.85 -8.76
CA GLY A 58 16.82 -19.52 -10.02
C GLY A 58 15.33 -19.87 -10.15
N ILE A 59 14.72 -20.33 -9.05
CA ILE A 59 13.29 -20.63 -8.98
C ILE A 59 12.49 -19.33 -9.11
N ALA A 60 12.87 -18.27 -8.41
CA ALA A 60 12.19 -16.96 -8.49
C ALA A 60 12.18 -16.40 -9.91
N LYS A 61 13.30 -16.49 -10.64
CA LYS A 61 13.41 -16.08 -12.05
C LYS A 61 12.47 -16.89 -12.95
N THR A 62 12.47 -18.21 -12.77
CA THR A 62 11.62 -19.13 -13.56
C THR A 62 10.15 -18.87 -13.30
N LEU A 63 9.76 -18.73 -12.03
CA LEU A 63 8.40 -18.44 -11.61
C LEU A 63 7.89 -17.12 -12.21
N ARG A 64 8.73 -16.07 -12.18
CA ARG A 64 8.41 -14.77 -12.79
C ARG A 64 8.17 -14.87 -14.29
N SER A 65 9.02 -15.60 -15.02
CA SER A 65 8.87 -15.75 -16.47
C SER A 65 7.61 -16.53 -16.83
N GLN A 66 7.26 -17.56 -16.05
CA GLN A 66 6.04 -18.35 -16.25
C GLN A 66 4.79 -17.54 -15.91
N ALA A 67 4.78 -16.82 -14.79
CA ALA A 67 3.66 -15.97 -14.38
C ALA A 67 3.35 -14.91 -15.45
N LYS A 68 4.39 -14.25 -15.98
CA LYS A 68 4.25 -13.28 -17.07
C LYS A 68 3.65 -13.90 -18.33
N ARG A 69 4.12 -15.09 -18.74
CA ARG A 69 3.59 -15.80 -19.92
C ARG A 69 2.13 -16.22 -19.76
N LYS A 70 1.72 -16.54 -18.53
CA LYS A 70 0.35 -16.94 -18.17
C LYS A 70 -0.59 -15.77 -17.87
N GLY A 71 -0.08 -14.53 -17.79
CA GLY A 71 -0.89 -13.37 -17.44
C GLY A 71 -1.39 -13.36 -15.98
N VAL A 72 -0.71 -14.07 -15.08
CA VAL A 72 -1.08 -14.15 -13.65
C VAL A 72 0.00 -13.55 -12.77
N THR A 73 -0.34 -13.26 -11.51
CA THR A 73 0.65 -12.76 -10.54
C THR A 73 1.60 -13.88 -10.11
N LEU A 74 2.79 -13.47 -9.65
CA LEU A 74 3.80 -14.41 -9.13
C LEU A 74 3.26 -15.22 -7.95
N SER A 75 2.55 -14.56 -7.02
CA SER A 75 1.93 -15.19 -5.86
C SER A 75 0.86 -16.20 -6.26
N HIS A 76 0.02 -15.87 -7.25
CA HIS A 76 -1.01 -16.78 -7.75
C HIS A 76 -0.39 -18.07 -8.29
N LEU A 77 0.58 -17.95 -9.20
CA LEU A 77 1.25 -19.12 -9.77
C LEU A 77 1.98 -19.94 -8.69
N ALA A 78 2.62 -19.29 -7.72
CA ALA A 78 3.26 -19.98 -6.60
C ALA A 78 2.25 -20.79 -5.79
N SER A 79 1.12 -20.19 -5.41
CA SER A 79 0.08 -20.86 -4.63
C SER A 79 -0.55 -22.02 -5.40
N GLU A 80 -0.79 -21.88 -6.71
CA GLU A 80 -1.28 -22.98 -7.54
C GLU A 80 -0.32 -24.17 -7.57
N LEU A 81 0.97 -23.91 -7.84
CA LEU A 81 1.99 -24.97 -7.89
C LEU A 81 2.14 -25.66 -6.53
N LEU A 82 2.17 -24.90 -5.43
CA LEU A 82 2.22 -25.44 -4.08
C LEU A 82 0.98 -26.28 -3.77
N ARG A 83 -0.22 -25.82 -4.16
CA ARG A 83 -1.47 -26.58 -3.96
C ARG A 83 -1.46 -27.88 -4.75
N GLN A 84 -0.99 -27.87 -5.99
CA GLN A 84 -0.90 -29.08 -6.81
C GLN A 84 0.05 -30.11 -6.21
N GLN A 85 1.20 -29.69 -5.69
CA GLN A 85 2.21 -30.60 -5.14
C GLN A 85 1.90 -31.06 -3.71
N LEU A 86 1.33 -30.19 -2.88
CA LEU A 86 1.05 -30.47 -1.47
C LEU A 86 -0.36 -31.04 -1.25
N GLY A 87 -1.32 -30.69 -2.11
CA GLY A 87 -2.70 -31.17 -2.04
C GLY A 87 -2.92 -32.52 -2.72
N ALA A 88 -1.98 -33.00 -3.54
CA ALA A 88 -2.02 -34.35 -4.11
C ALA A 88 -1.65 -35.46 -3.11
N ASN A 89 -1.24 -35.10 -1.89
CA ASN A 89 -0.82 -36.02 -0.82
C ASN A 89 -1.80 -36.03 0.38
N GLN A 90 -3.05 -35.63 0.17
CA GLN A 90 -4.17 -35.81 1.11
C GLN A 90 -5.25 -36.67 0.46
#